data_AF-A0A9D8NER1-F1
#
_entry.id   AF-A0A9D8NER1-F1
#
_cell.length_a   1.000
_cell.length_b   1.000
_cell.length_c   1.000
_cell.angle_alpha   90.00
_cell.angle_beta   90.00
_cell.angle_gamma   90.00
#
_symmetry.space_group_name_H-M   'P 1'
#
loop_
_entity.id
_entity.type
_entity.pdbx_description
1 polymer ?
#
loop_
_entity_poly.entity_id
_entity_poly.type
_entity_poly.pdbx_seq_one_letter_code
_entity_poly.pdbx_strand_id
1 'polypeptide(L)' 'MAKKFITCDGNEAAAHVSYMFSEVAAIYPITPSSPMAEHVDEWAARGRKNLWGQTVSVQEMQS' A
#
# COMPACT_ATOMS: atom_id res chain seq x y z
N MET A 1 -21.38 -10.51 -0.16
CA MET A 1 -20.82 -9.64 0.90
C MET A 1 -21.32 -8.22 0.69
N ALA A 2 -21.66 -7.49 1.75
CA ALA A 2 -21.97 -6.07 1.65
C ALA A 2 -20.70 -5.27 1.30
N LYS A 3 -20.82 -4.22 0.47
CA LYS A 3 -19.69 -3.33 0.18
C LYS A 3 -19.31 -2.58 1.45
N LYS A 4 -18.01 -2.50 1.75
CA LYS A 4 -17.49 -1.68 2.86
C LYS A 4 -17.28 -0.26 2.33
N PHE A 5 -18.05 0.69 2.87
CA PHE A 5 -17.81 2.11 2.64
C PHE A 5 -16.84 2.64 3.69
N ILE A 6 -15.84 3.39 3.23
CA ILE A 6 -14.87 4.06 4.08
C ILE A 6 -14.71 5.50 3.59
N THR A 7 -14.44 6.42 4.49
CA THR A 7 -13.98 7.77 4.15
C THR A 7 -12.46 7.73 4.13
N CYS A 8 -11.87 8.03 2.98
CA CYS A 8 -10.42 8.02 2.75
C CYS A 8 -10.09 9.04 1.65
N ASP A 9 -8.81 9.39 1.52
CA ASP A 9 -8.34 10.18 0.38
C ASP A 9 -7.98 9.28 -0.82
N GLY A 10 -7.55 9.90 -1.93
CA GLY A 10 -7.21 9.18 -3.15
C GLY A 10 -5.94 8.31 -3.03
N ASN A 11 -4.97 8.72 -2.22
CA ASN A 11 -3.73 7.97 -2.02
C ASN A 11 -4.00 6.70 -1.20
N GLU A 12 -4.77 6.81 -0.12
CA GLU A 12 -5.18 5.64 0.68
C GLU A 12 -6.03 4.67 -0.16
N ALA A 13 -6.96 5.18 -0.98
CA ALA A 13 -7.77 4.35 -1.86
C ALA A 13 -6.92 3.61 -2.92
N ALA A 14 -5.95 4.29 -3.54
CA ALA A 14 -5.04 3.69 -4.50
C ALA A 14 -4.09 2.66 -3.84
N ALA A 15 -3.50 3.03 -2.70
CA ALA A 15 -2.65 2.15 -1.90
C ALA A 15 -3.39 0.87 -1.50
N HIS A 16 -4.67 0.99 -1.10
CA HIS A 16 -5.48 -0.16 -0.70
C HIS A 16 -5.54 -1.21 -1.82
N VAL A 17 -5.76 -0.79 -3.07
CA VAL A 17 -5.82 -1.71 -4.20
C VAL A 17 -4.42 -2.21 -4.55
N SER A 18 -3.41 -1.33 -4.62
CA SER A 18 -2.04 -1.74 -4.97
C SER A 18 -1.50 -2.78 -3.98
N TYR A 19 -1.75 -2.61 -2.68
CA TYR A 19 -1.33 -3.55 -1.64
C TYR A 19 -1.92 -4.95 -1.84
N MET A 20 -3.19 -5.04 -2.20
CA MET A 20 -3.86 -6.34 -2.36
C MET A 20 -3.34 -7.12 -3.57
N PHE A 21 -2.93 -6.42 -4.62
CA PHE A 21 -2.51 -6.99 -5.91
C PHE A 21 -1.00 -6.98 -6.15
N SER A 22 -0.19 -6.67 -5.14
CA SER A 22 1.28 -6.66 -5.28
C SER A 22 1.94 -7.62 -4.29
N GLU A 23 3.06 -8.21 -4.70
CA GLU A 23 3.98 -8.97 -3.81
C GLU A 23 5.18 -8.12 -3.40
N VAL A 24 5.63 -7.21 -4.28
CA VAL A 24 6.80 -6.34 -4.08
C VAL A 24 6.43 -4.90 -4.44
N ALA A 25 6.95 -3.94 -3.68
CA ALA A 25 6.84 -2.50 -3.94
C ALA A 25 8.22 -1.84 -3.80
N ALA A 26 8.83 -1.47 -4.93
CA ALA A 26 10.00 -0.60 -4.96
C ALA A 26 9.52 0.86 -4.99
N ILE A 27 9.94 1.67 -4.01
CA ILE A 27 9.40 3.01 -3.79
C ILE A 27 10.50 4.07 -3.72
N TYR A 28 10.13 5.31 -4.00
CA TYR A 28 10.94 6.51 -3.71
C TYR A 28 9.99 7.68 -3.39
N PRO A 29 10.25 8.47 -2.33
CA PRO A 29 9.34 9.54 -1.92
C PRO A 29 9.35 10.72 -2.89
N ILE A 30 8.17 11.10 -3.38
CA ILE A 30 7.97 12.33 -4.15
C ILE A 30 6.54 12.87 -3.95
N THR A 31 6.42 14.16 -3.62
CA THR A 31 5.13 14.86 -3.49
C THR A 31 4.41 14.91 -4.84
N PRO A 32 3.10 14.59 -4.92
CA PRO A 32 2.14 14.35 -3.83
C PRO A 32 1.89 12.86 -3.50
N SER A 33 2.66 11.94 -4.08
CA SER A 33 2.43 10.49 -4.01
C SER A 33 3.03 9.77 -2.80
N SER A 34 3.92 10.42 -2.03
CA SER A 34 4.55 9.80 -0.85
C SER A 34 3.58 9.10 0.11
N PRO A 35 2.38 9.64 0.40
CA PRO A 35 1.44 8.97 1.30
C PRO A 35 1.00 7.57 0.83
N MET A 36 0.97 7.30 -0.49
CA MET A 36 0.65 5.95 -0.97
C MET A 36 1.69 4.92 -0.52
N ALA A 37 2.97 5.28 -0.63
CA ALA A 37 4.08 4.42 -0.27
C ALA A 37 4.14 4.23 1.26
N GLU A 38 3.89 5.29 2.03
CA GLU A 38 3.79 5.25 3.48
C GLU A 38 2.69 4.30 3.97
N HIS A 39 1.50 4.33 3.36
CA HIS A 39 0.43 3.38 3.68
C HIS A 39 0.82 1.93 3.38
N VAL A 40 1.47 1.68 2.25
CA VAL A 40 1.92 0.33 1.88
C VAL A 40 2.96 -0.18 2.87
N ASP A 41 3.93 0.65 3.25
CA ASP A 41 4.96 0.30 4.25
C ASP A 41 4.34 0.05 5.63
N GLU A 42 3.49 0.95 6.11
CA GLU A 42 2.81 0.83 7.41
C GLU A 42 1.95 -0.45 7.48
N TRP A 43 1.24 -0.78 6.41
CA TRP A 43 0.43 -2.00 6.36
C TRP A 43 1.27 -3.27 6.28
N ALA A 44 2.40 -3.25 5.57
CA ALA A 44 3.37 -4.35 5.58
C ALA A 44 3.95 -4.56 6.98
N ALA A 45 4.37 -3.49 7.67
CA ALA A 45 4.86 -3.54 9.03
C ALA A 45 3.81 -4.05 10.04
N ARG A 46 2.53 -3.73 9.81
CA ARG A 46 1.38 -4.26 10.58
C ARG A 46 0.98 -5.68 10.22
N GLY A 47 1.67 -6.33 9.28
CA GLY A 47 1.40 -7.71 8.89
C GLY A 47 0.14 -7.89 8.03
N ARG A 48 -0.38 -6.82 7.39
CA ARG A 48 -1.51 -6.90 6.47
C ARG A 48 -1.18 -7.90 5.35
N LYS A 49 -2.15 -8.72 4.97
CA LYS A 49 -1.97 -9.72 3.91
C LYS A 49 -2.56 -9.24 2.59
N ASN A 50 -1.82 -9.45 1.52
CA ASN A 50 -2.28 -9.31 0.15
C ASN A 50 -3.15 -10.52 -0.25
N LEU A 51 -3.60 -10.58 -1.52
CA LEU A 51 -4.45 -11.66 -2.02
C LEU A 51 -3.78 -13.05 -1.99
N TRP A 52 -2.46 -13.11 -1.87
CA TRP A 52 -1.69 -14.35 -1.77
C TRP A 52 -1.41 -14.76 -0.33
N GLY A 53 -1.96 -14.05 0.66
CA GLY A 53 -1.72 -14.36 2.08
C GLY A 53 -0.34 -13.94 2.59
N GLN A 54 0.37 -13.07 1.85
CA GLN A 54 1.71 -12.58 2.17
C GLN A 54 1.70 -11.09 2.47
N THR A 55 2.70 -10.60 3.20
CA THR A 55 2.95 -9.15 3.35
C THR A 55 3.69 -8.66 2.11
N VAL A 56 3.34 -7.47 1.62
CA VAL A 56 4.10 -6.84 0.52
C VAL A 56 5.54 -6.60 0.98
N SER A 57 6.51 -6.98 0.15
CA SER A 57 7.92 -6.63 0.35
C SER A 57 8.16 -5.20 -0.13
N VAL A 58 8.39 -4.27 0.79
CA VAL A 58 8.60 -2.86 0.48
C VAL A 58 10.10 -2.55 0.56
N GLN A 59 10.63 -1.88 -0.46
CA GLN A 59 12.02 -1.43 -0.46
C GLN A 59 12.11 -0.01 -1.01
N GLU A 60 12.65 0.90 -0.22
CA GLU A 60 13.01 2.24 -0.68
C GLU A 60 14.30 2.19 -1.51
N MET A 61 14.26 2.81 -2.68
CA MET A 61 15.35 2.91 -3.63
C MET A 61 16.06 4.28 -3.52
N GLN A 62 17.10 4.51 -4.31
CA GLN A 62 17.86 5.76 -4.27
C GLN A 62 17.30 6.90 -5.14
N SER A 63 16.44 6.61 -6.13
CA SER A 63 15.83 7.58 -7.06
C SER A 63 14.71 6.96 -7.88
#